data_AF-A0A443NBB1-F1
#
_entry.id   AF-A0A443NBB1-F1
#
_cell.length_a   1.000
_cell.length_b   1.000
_cell.length_c   1.000
_cell.angle_alpha   90.00
_cell.angle_beta   90.00
_cell.angle_gamma   90.00
#
_symmetry.space_group_name_H-M   'P 1'
#
loop_
_entity.id
_entity.type
_entity.pdbx_description
1 polymer ?
#
loop_
_entity_poly.entity_id
_entity_poly.type
_entity_poly.pdbx_seq_one_letter_code
_entity_poly.pdbx_strand_id
1 'polypeptide(L)'
;MGDYNDAMMRNKDPAVQSRTKARNRASILRLKLIGQSHPTSLTSNLLKHLEPRPPLEYKPPPEKRKCPPYTGLAQFVSNFAETGDPEYAPPVQKAETKAQKRARIHKIRLENGAIKAAEELQKYNPSNDPNISGDPYKTLFVAKLNYETTEHRIKRE
;
A
#
# COMPACT_ATOMS: atom_id res chain seq x y z
N MET A 1 -20.73 -34.97 -24.09
CA MET A 1 -20.41 -35.76 -25.30
C MET A 1 -19.02 -35.33 -25.72
N GLY A 2 -17.95 -35.98 -25.26
CA GLY A 2 -17.56 -37.34 -25.63
C GLY A 2 -16.82 -37.23 -26.98
N ASP A 3 -15.59 -37.69 -27.18
CA ASP A 3 -14.72 -38.57 -26.42
C ASP A 3 -13.39 -38.68 -27.22
N TYR A 4 -12.39 -39.39 -26.70
CA TYR A 4 -11.22 -39.95 -27.39
C TYR A 4 -9.96 -39.10 -27.64
N ASN A 5 -9.16 -39.09 -26.58
CA ASN A 5 -7.77 -39.55 -26.61
C ASN A 5 -7.55 -40.68 -27.65
N ASP A 6 -6.69 -40.48 -28.65
CA ASP A 6 -6.03 -41.59 -29.34
C ASP A 6 -4.55 -41.26 -29.54
N ALA A 7 -3.82 -41.45 -28.44
CA ALA A 7 -2.39 -41.65 -28.47
C ALA A 7 -2.14 -43.08 -28.94
N MET A 8 -1.44 -43.18 -30.09
CA MET A 8 -0.73 -44.37 -30.60
C MET A 8 -1.46 -45.26 -31.63
N MET A 9 -1.62 -44.78 -32.88
CA MET A 9 -1.42 -45.60 -34.10
C MET A 9 -0.93 -44.71 -35.27
N ARG A 10 0.35 -44.69 -35.66
CA ARG A 10 1.11 -45.63 -36.52
C ARG A 10 1.27 -45.14 -37.99
N ASN A 11 2.38 -44.41 -38.20
CA ASN A 11 3.21 -44.20 -39.41
C ASN A 11 2.70 -44.60 -40.81
N LYS A 12 2.93 -43.71 -41.80
CA LYS A 12 3.44 -44.07 -43.15
C LYS A 12 3.72 -42.82 -44.00
N ASP A 13 4.86 -42.17 -43.80
CA ASP A 13 5.47 -41.34 -44.86
C ASP A 13 7.00 -41.45 -44.80
N PRO A 14 7.67 -41.97 -45.84
CA PRO A 14 9.11 -42.23 -45.85
C PRO A 14 9.96 -40.96 -46.06
N ALA A 15 9.36 -39.76 -45.95
CA ALA A 15 9.97 -38.51 -46.39
C ALA A 15 10.61 -37.67 -45.26
N VAL A 16 10.53 -38.08 -43.99
CA VAL A 16 11.29 -37.44 -42.91
C VAL A 16 12.72 -37.98 -42.89
N GLN A 17 13.49 -37.61 -43.91
CA GLN A 17 14.94 -37.55 -43.79
C GLN A 17 15.30 -36.08 -43.53
N SER A 18 15.83 -35.78 -42.34
CA SER A 18 16.50 -34.52 -42.04
C SER A 18 17.83 -34.44 -42.80
N ARG A 19 17.77 -34.37 -44.14
CA ARG A 19 18.92 -33.96 -44.94
C ARG A 19 18.99 -32.45 -44.87
N THR A 20 19.99 -31.93 -44.16
CA THR A 20 20.46 -30.56 -44.37
C THR A 20 20.89 -30.45 -45.84
N LYS A 21 20.02 -29.93 -46.72
CA LYS A 21 20.44 -29.49 -48.05
C LYS A 21 21.63 -28.55 -47.82
N ALA A 22 22.81 -28.96 -48.27
CA ALA A 22 24.00 -28.13 -48.22
C ALA A 22 23.63 -26.78 -48.85
N ARG A 23 23.51 -25.74 -48.02
CA ARG A 23 23.21 -24.40 -48.51
C ARG A 23 24.34 -24.04 -49.46
N ASN A 24 24.01 -23.78 -50.72
CA ASN A 24 24.98 -23.40 -51.74
C ASN A 24 25.95 -22.34 -51.18
N ARG A 25 27.25 -22.50 -51.41
CA ARG A 25 28.27 -21.56 -50.91
C ARG A 25 27.93 -20.11 -51.24
N ALA A 26 27.28 -19.87 -52.39
CA ALA A 26 26.76 -18.57 -52.81
C ALA A 26 25.69 -17.98 -51.86
N SER A 27 24.77 -18.80 -51.31
CA SER A 27 23.75 -18.32 -50.37
C SER A 27 24.34 -18.05 -48.98
N ILE A 28 25.32 -18.84 -48.55
CA ILE A 28 26.07 -18.58 -47.31
C ILE A 28 26.90 -17.29 -47.42
N LEU A 29 27.56 -17.06 -48.57
CA LEU A 29 28.33 -15.84 -48.81
C LEU A 29 27.44 -14.59 -48.88
N ARG A 30 26.24 -14.67 -49.49
CA ARG A 30 25.25 -13.58 -49.47
C ARG A 30 24.79 -13.24 -48.05
N LEU A 31 24.49 -14.25 -47.22
CA LEU A 31 24.12 -14.04 -45.82
C LEU A 31 25.28 -13.45 -44.99
N LYS A 32 26.52 -13.87 -45.26
CA LYS A 32 27.72 -13.33 -44.58
C LYS A 32 27.99 -11.87 -44.94
N LEU A 33 27.72 -11.46 -46.19
CA LEU A 33 27.77 -10.05 -46.60
C LEU A 33 26.68 -9.20 -45.95
N ILE A 34 25.48 -9.77 -45.75
CA ILE A 34 24.39 -9.11 -45.01
C ILE A 34 24.78 -8.93 -43.53
N GLY A 35 25.54 -9.86 -42.93
CA GLY A 35 26.06 -9.77 -41.57
C GLY A 35 27.20 -8.74 -41.37
N GLN A 36 27.74 -8.18 -42.45
CA GLN A 36 28.65 -7.04 -42.42
C GLN A 36 27.92 -5.69 -42.60
N SER A 37 26.58 -5.70 -42.62
CA SER A 37 25.77 -4.49 -42.73
C SER A 37 25.93 -3.60 -41.50
N HIS A 38 25.53 -2.34 -41.63
CA HIS A 38 25.53 -1.34 -40.56
C HIS A 38 25.01 -1.92 -39.23
N PRO A 39 25.42 -1.36 -38.07
CA PRO A 39 25.06 -1.89 -36.74
C PRO A 39 23.55 -2.03 -36.50
N THR A 40 22.73 -1.34 -37.30
CA THR A 40 21.26 -1.42 -37.28
C THR A 40 20.69 -2.57 -38.11
N SER A 41 21.52 -3.37 -38.79
CA SER A 41 21.15 -4.48 -39.70
C SER A 41 20.21 -4.10 -40.86
N LEU A 42 20.12 -2.79 -41.17
CA LEU A 42 19.29 -2.25 -42.24
C LEU A 42 20.02 -2.31 -43.59
N THR A 43 19.25 -2.46 -44.67
CA THR A 43 19.80 -2.45 -46.04
C THR A 43 20.24 -1.04 -46.45
N SER A 44 21.16 -0.95 -47.41
CA SER A 44 21.68 0.33 -47.92
C SER A 44 20.58 1.28 -48.43
N ASN A 45 19.49 0.75 -48.99
CA ASN A 45 18.36 1.55 -49.44
C ASN A 45 17.56 2.15 -48.28
N LEU A 46 17.42 1.42 -47.17
CA LEU A 46 16.73 1.89 -45.97
C LEU A 46 17.58 2.89 -45.17
N LEU A 47 18.90 2.73 -45.16
CA LEU A 47 19.81 3.62 -44.45
C LEU A 47 19.84 5.04 -45.00
N LYS A 48 19.61 5.23 -46.30
CA LYS A 48 19.51 6.56 -46.94
C LYS A 48 18.39 7.42 -46.36
N HIS A 49 17.31 6.80 -45.90
CA HIS A 49 16.20 7.51 -45.25
C HIS A 49 16.52 7.94 -43.81
N LEU A 50 17.58 7.38 -43.22
CA LEU A 50 18.03 7.67 -41.87
C LEU A 50 19.25 8.60 -41.86
N GLU A 51 19.55 9.24 -43.00
CA GLU A 51 20.60 10.26 -43.05
C GLU A 51 20.25 11.42 -42.10
N PRO A 52 21.23 11.90 -41.31
CA PRO A 52 20.99 13.00 -40.40
C PRO A 52 20.61 14.25 -41.20
N ARG A 53 19.74 15.07 -40.62
CA ARG A 53 19.46 16.40 -41.16
C ARG A 53 20.73 17.25 -41.15
N PRO A 54 20.84 18.25 -42.06
CA PRO A 54 21.90 19.24 -41.97
C PRO A 54 21.96 19.85 -40.56
N PRO A 55 23.15 20.24 -40.08
CA PRO A 55 23.31 20.88 -38.78
C PRO A 55 22.35 22.05 -38.61
N LEU A 56 21.76 22.17 -37.43
CA LEU A 56 20.86 23.28 -37.13
C LEU A 56 21.60 24.61 -37.21
N GLU A 57 20.95 25.61 -37.78
CA GLU A 57 21.44 26.99 -37.72
C GLU A 57 21.49 27.46 -36.27
N TYR A 58 22.65 27.99 -35.86
CA TYR A 58 22.81 28.53 -34.52
C TYR A 58 21.90 29.75 -34.32
N LYS A 59 21.10 29.71 -33.25
CA LYS A 59 20.36 30.86 -32.74
C LYS A 59 20.80 31.13 -31.29
N PRO A 60 21.12 32.38 -30.93
CA PRO A 60 21.48 32.69 -29.56
C PRO A 60 20.30 32.39 -28.61
N PRO A 61 20.58 31.99 -27.35
CA PRO A 61 19.54 31.81 -26.35
C PRO A 61 18.69 33.08 -26.16
N PRO A 62 17.36 32.97 -26.00
CA PRO A 62 16.53 34.14 -25.76
C PRO A 62 16.88 34.81 -24.43
N GLU A 63 16.98 36.14 -24.44
CA GLU A 63 17.24 36.92 -23.22
C GLU A 63 16.05 36.83 -22.24
N LYS A 64 16.34 36.53 -20.98
CA LYS A 64 15.31 36.52 -19.92
C LYS A 64 14.96 37.96 -19.56
N ARG A 65 13.72 38.37 -19.82
CA ARG A 65 13.19 39.66 -19.37
C ARG A 65 13.08 39.66 -17.84
N LYS A 66 13.45 40.77 -17.20
CA LYS A 66 13.22 40.97 -15.77
C LYS A 66 11.73 41.21 -15.53
N CYS A 67 11.10 40.39 -14.69
CA CYS A 67 9.74 40.66 -14.20
C CYS A 67 9.77 41.89 -13.28
N PRO A 68 8.65 42.63 -13.17
CA PRO A 68 8.49 43.64 -12.13
C PRO A 68 8.79 43.06 -10.73
N PRO A 69 9.36 43.85 -9.81
CA PRO A 69 9.63 43.38 -8.45
C PRO A 69 8.32 43.09 -7.70
N TYR A 70 8.35 42.13 -6.77
CA TYR A 70 7.23 41.87 -5.89
C TYR A 70 6.97 43.08 -4.99
N THR A 71 5.72 43.52 -4.93
CA THR A 71 5.24 44.55 -3.99
C THR A 71 4.49 43.87 -2.82
N GLY A 72 4.44 44.54 -1.67
CA GLY A 72 3.71 44.06 -0.50
C GLY A 72 2.20 44.28 -0.60
N LEU A 73 1.46 43.74 0.37
CA LEU A 73 -0.01 43.82 0.42
C LEU A 73 -0.55 45.08 1.14
N ALA A 74 0.32 45.98 1.61
CA ALA A 74 -0.06 47.14 2.44
C ALA A 74 -1.12 48.05 1.77
N GLN A 75 -1.08 48.16 0.44
CA GLN A 75 -2.04 48.96 -0.34
C GLN A 75 -3.48 48.44 -0.27
N PHE A 76 -3.68 47.18 0.13
CA PHE A 76 -4.99 46.53 0.15
C PHE A 76 -5.59 46.40 1.56
N VAL A 77 -4.87 46.84 2.61
CA VAL A 77 -5.34 46.75 4.00
C VAL A 77 -6.64 47.54 4.21
N SER A 78 -6.80 48.66 3.50
CA SER A 78 -8.03 49.48 3.52
C SER A 78 -9.26 48.77 2.95
N ASN A 79 -9.07 47.67 2.22
CA ASN A 79 -10.15 46.94 1.56
C ASN A 79 -10.58 45.71 2.35
N PHE A 80 -10.02 45.48 3.55
CA PHE A 80 -10.43 44.36 4.40
C PHE A 80 -11.75 44.69 5.10
N ALA A 81 -12.67 43.73 5.13
CA ALA A 81 -13.93 43.86 5.83
C ALA A 81 -13.71 44.08 7.34
N GLU A 82 -14.43 45.03 7.92
CA GLU A 82 -14.39 45.35 9.34
C GLU A 82 -15.48 44.60 10.12
N THR A 83 -15.39 44.61 11.45
CA THR A 83 -16.38 43.95 12.32
C THR A 83 -17.72 44.68 12.24
N GLY A 84 -18.57 44.26 11.29
CA GLY A 84 -19.87 44.89 11.00
C GLY A 84 -20.30 44.71 9.55
N ASP A 85 -19.36 44.44 8.65
CA ASP A 85 -19.65 44.20 7.24
C ASP A 85 -20.27 42.81 7.01
N PRO A 86 -21.17 42.65 6.02
CA PRO A 86 -21.77 41.35 5.70
C PRO A 86 -20.73 40.32 5.22
N GLU A 87 -19.59 40.78 4.70
CA GLU A 87 -18.49 39.94 4.23
C GLU A 87 -17.46 39.61 5.32
N TYR A 88 -17.61 40.16 6.53
CA TYR A 88 -16.69 39.92 7.64
C TYR A 88 -16.82 38.49 8.17
N ALA A 89 -15.78 37.69 7.97
CA ALA A 89 -15.66 36.37 8.57
C ALA A 89 -14.99 36.47 9.96
N PRO A 90 -15.69 36.20 11.08
CA PRO A 90 -15.07 36.24 12.39
C PRO A 90 -13.96 35.18 12.50
N PRO A 91 -12.92 35.41 13.32
CA PRO A 91 -11.86 34.44 13.54
C PRO A 91 -12.44 33.09 13.99
N VAL A 92 -12.01 32.00 13.34
CA VAL A 92 -12.46 30.65 13.66
C VAL A 92 -12.17 30.36 15.13
N GLN A 93 -13.24 30.11 15.90
CA GLN A 93 -13.10 29.71 17.30
C GLN A 93 -12.37 28.36 17.37
N LYS A 94 -11.30 28.30 18.16
CA LYS A 94 -10.52 27.07 18.35
C LYS A 94 -11.35 26.09 19.18
N ALA A 95 -12.09 25.22 18.51
CA ALA A 95 -12.77 24.10 19.15
C ALA A 95 -11.78 22.98 19.53
N GLU A 96 -12.18 22.12 20.46
CA GLU A 96 -11.40 20.92 20.77
C GLU A 96 -11.17 20.09 19.50
N THR A 97 -9.90 19.76 19.23
CA THR A 97 -9.58 18.78 18.20
C THR A 97 -10.10 17.40 18.63
N LYS A 98 -10.34 16.51 17.66
CA LYS A 98 -10.76 15.12 17.93
C LYS A 98 -9.80 14.38 18.87
N ALA A 99 -8.50 14.70 18.81
CA ALA A 99 -7.47 14.16 19.69
C ALA A 99 -7.66 14.63 21.14
N GLN A 100 -7.86 15.93 21.37
CA GLN A 100 -8.14 16.49 22.70
C GLN A 100 -9.41 15.92 23.31
N LYS A 101 -10.49 15.79 22.52
CA LYS A 101 -11.74 15.15 22.97
C LYS A 101 -11.53 13.71 23.42
N ARG A 102 -10.74 12.92 22.67
CA ARG A 102 -10.41 11.52 23.03
C ARG A 102 -9.61 11.45 24.33
N ALA A 103 -8.60 12.31 24.49
CA ALA A 103 -7.79 12.36 25.69
C ALA A 103 -8.64 12.71 26.93
N ARG A 104 -9.55 13.68 26.80
CA ARG A 104 -10.49 14.06 27.85
C ARG A 104 -11.38 12.89 28.27
N ILE A 105 -12.02 12.21 27.31
CA ILE A 105 -12.88 11.06 27.59
C ILE A 105 -12.10 9.92 28.24
N HIS A 106 -10.88 9.64 27.77
CA HIS A 106 -10.03 8.61 28.34
C HIS A 106 -9.70 8.90 29.81
N LYS A 107 -9.30 10.15 30.12
CA LYS A 107 -9.00 10.58 31.48
C LYS A 107 -10.21 10.41 32.41
N ILE A 108 -11.39 10.87 31.99
CA ILE A 108 -12.64 10.71 32.75
C ILE A 108 -12.97 9.23 32.98
N ARG A 109 -12.79 8.37 31.97
CA ARG A 109 -13.06 6.94 32.09
C ARG A 109 -12.10 6.26 33.09
N LEU A 110 -10.83 6.68 33.09
CA LEU A 110 -9.82 6.15 34.00
C LEU A 110 -10.12 6.56 35.44
N GLU A 111 -10.44 7.84 35.67
CA GLU A 111 -10.83 8.36 36.98
C GLU A 111 -12.08 7.67 37.52
N ASN A 112 -13.12 7.55 36.70
CA ASN A 112 -14.34 6.84 37.08
C ASN A 112 -14.09 5.35 37.35
N GLY A 113 -13.18 4.70 36.61
CA GLY A 113 -12.78 3.32 36.85
C GLY A 113 -12.07 3.14 38.20
N ALA A 114 -11.17 4.08 38.54
CA ALA A 114 -10.46 4.07 39.81
C ALA A 114 -11.42 4.28 41.00
N ILE A 115 -12.37 5.20 40.87
CA ILE A 115 -13.40 5.45 41.91
C ILE A 115 -14.24 4.19 42.14
N LYS A 116 -14.75 3.57 41.08
CA LYS A 116 -15.54 2.33 41.19
C LYS A 116 -14.76 1.18 41.84
N ALA A 117 -13.50 0.98 41.43
CA ALA A 117 -12.66 -0.05 42.01
C ALA A 117 -12.39 0.21 43.52
N ALA A 118 -12.20 1.47 43.92
CA ALA A 118 -12.04 1.83 45.33
C ALA A 118 -13.32 1.58 46.14
N GLU A 119 -14.49 1.92 45.60
CA GLU A 119 -15.79 1.63 46.22
C GLU A 119 -16.05 0.12 46.36
N GLU A 120 -15.72 -0.66 45.34
CA GLU A 120 -15.85 -2.12 45.36
C GLU A 120 -14.89 -2.77 46.36
N LEU A 121 -13.65 -2.26 46.45
CA LEU A 121 -12.66 -2.73 47.42
C LEU A 121 -13.12 -2.52 48.86
N GLN A 122 -13.76 -1.39 49.16
CA GLN A 122 -14.32 -1.15 50.50
C GLN A 122 -15.46 -2.11 50.86
N LYS A 123 -16.22 -2.56 49.86
CA LYS A 123 -17.33 -3.52 50.06
C LYS A 123 -16.83 -4.97 50.14
N TYR A 124 -15.64 -5.26 49.64
CA TYR A 124 -15.10 -6.60 49.57
C TYR A 124 -14.60 -7.08 50.94
N ASN A 125 -15.36 -7.97 51.58
CA ASN A 125 -14.98 -8.63 52.83
C ASN A 125 -15.20 -10.15 52.72
N PRO A 126 -14.17 -10.92 52.34
CA PRO A 126 -14.29 -12.37 52.15
C PRO A 126 -14.54 -13.14 53.47
N SER A 127 -14.17 -12.58 54.62
CA SER A 127 -14.39 -13.23 55.91
C SER A 127 -15.86 -13.30 56.32
N ASN A 128 -16.69 -12.41 55.77
CA ASN A 128 -18.13 -12.33 56.06
C ASN A 128 -19.00 -12.79 54.88
N ASP A 129 -18.39 -13.38 53.83
CA ASP A 129 -19.12 -13.82 52.64
C ASP A 129 -19.85 -15.16 52.91
N PRO A 130 -21.17 -15.26 52.73
CA PRO A 130 -21.92 -16.50 52.94
C PRO A 130 -21.54 -17.63 51.97
N ASN A 131 -20.88 -17.33 50.85
CA ASN A 131 -20.46 -18.34 49.87
C ASN A 131 -19.12 -19.00 50.25
N ILE A 132 -18.37 -18.41 51.18
CA ILE A 132 -17.06 -18.92 51.61
C ILE A 132 -17.27 -19.80 52.84
N SER A 133 -16.82 -21.06 52.75
CA SER A 133 -16.91 -22.04 53.84
C SER A 133 -15.64 -22.89 53.91
N GLY A 134 -15.27 -23.32 55.11
CA GLY A 134 -14.09 -24.16 55.37
C GLY A 134 -12.81 -23.40 55.73
N ASP A 135 -11.69 -24.13 55.73
CA ASP A 135 -10.36 -23.62 56.09
C ASP A 135 -9.65 -23.06 54.84
N PRO A 136 -9.27 -21.77 54.81
CA PRO A 136 -8.61 -21.15 53.66
C PRO A 136 -7.25 -21.78 53.32
N TYR A 137 -6.58 -22.45 54.27
CA TYR A 137 -5.31 -23.13 54.01
C TYR A 137 -5.48 -24.51 53.36
N LYS A 138 -6.71 -24.99 53.23
CA LYS A 138 -7.06 -26.29 52.65
C LYS A 138 -8.01 -26.17 51.45
N THR A 139 -8.20 -24.97 50.93
CA THR A 139 -9.01 -24.72 49.73
C THR A 139 -8.11 -24.38 48.53
N LEU A 140 -8.40 -24.99 47.38
CA LEU A 140 -7.70 -24.72 46.12
C LEU A 140 -8.55 -23.79 45.26
N PHE A 141 -7.92 -22.78 44.66
CA PHE A 141 -8.55 -21.93 43.65
C PHE A 141 -8.27 -22.49 42.25
N VAL A 142 -9.31 -22.96 41.56
CA VAL A 142 -9.22 -23.48 40.20
C VAL A 142 -9.94 -22.52 39.24
N ALA A 143 -9.21 -21.94 38.30
CA ALA A 143 -9.73 -20.97 37.34
C ALA A 143 -9.59 -21.46 35.90
N LYS A 144 -10.23 -20.74 34.95
CA LYS A 144 -10.21 -21.04 33.50
C LYS A 144 -10.72 -22.45 33.15
N LEU A 145 -11.65 -22.98 33.91
CA LEU A 145 -12.33 -24.23 33.58
C LEU A 145 -13.21 -24.04 32.33
N ASN A 146 -13.35 -25.09 31.52
CA ASN A 146 -14.35 -25.09 30.46
C ASN A 146 -15.74 -24.97 31.09
N TYR A 147 -16.59 -24.08 30.56
CA TYR A 147 -17.93 -23.79 31.08
C TYR A 147 -18.85 -25.03 31.11
N GLU A 148 -18.58 -26.04 30.30
CA GLU A 148 -19.33 -27.31 30.26
C GLU A 148 -18.87 -28.34 31.32
N THR A 149 -17.81 -28.05 32.06
CA THR A 149 -17.26 -28.98 33.06
C THR A 149 -18.18 -29.05 34.27
N THR A 150 -18.60 -30.25 34.66
CA THR A 150 -19.45 -30.47 35.84
C THR A 150 -18.61 -30.60 37.11
N GLU A 151 -19.22 -30.23 38.25
CA GLU A 151 -18.59 -30.34 39.57
C GLU A 151 -18.11 -31.77 39.87
N HIS A 152 -18.87 -32.79 39.44
CA HIS A 152 -18.50 -34.19 39.61
C HIS A 152 -17.17 -34.55 38.91
N ARG A 153 -16.91 -33.99 37.73
CA ARG A 153 -15.64 -34.23 37.02
C ARG A 153 -14.47 -33.66 37.79
N ILE A 154 -14.63 -32.45 38.34
CA ILE A 154 -13.58 -31.75 39.11
C ILE A 154 -13.29 -32.47 40.42
N LYS A 155 -14.31 -32.99 41.10
CA LYS A 155 -14.13 -33.72 42.38
C LYS A 155 -13.42 -35.07 42.22
N ARG A 156 -13.34 -35.62 41.00
CA ARG A 156 -12.73 -36.91 40.73
C ARG A 156 -11.25 -36.80 40.33
N GLU A 157 -10.88 -35.71 39.68
CA GLU A 157 -9.49 -35.41 39.31
C GLU A 157 -8.67 -34.98 40.54
#